data_AF-D8U3P6-F1
#
_entry.id   AF-D8U3P6-F1
#
_cell.length_a   1.000
_cell.length_b   1.000
_cell.length_c   1.000
_cell.angle_alpha   90.00
_cell.angle_beta   90.00
_cell.angle_gamma   90.00
#
_symmetry.space_group_name_H-M   'P 1'
#
loop_
_entity.id
_entity.type
_entity.pdbx_description
1 polymer ?
#
loop_
_entity_poly.entity_id
_entity_poly.type
_entity_poly.pdbx_seq_one_letter_code
_entity_poly.pdbx_strand_id
1 'polypeptide(L)'
;MLSRLCLVCGGKRGKAAAMAVVCDRHGYGKMTEWCHASLSRRCLLAGSFISVPFTQASVSYASELQGYLSRVFPPAPEPILFPRKALNQPFAVLLMRSAYETVDDLDFIPMNEFQKAFWKLRASEQEAYNLQYSPLKPRIGDVTDSLYFDFISYSQFSTISREMPQGQQVFKEYCEDCPDLYRIVRRDLSLADNSQLPTAFLIRTGDRIYAGLKDGFRGFQFGAPPPLAPGASLESITTAVQKLLDIMVDNGYALKAMVYDVNDAEQSFKVKITGPANLWGLTSLAYRRAAVLNVYDCMAIQGLLRASGLSADFDLSTSSSGIEERWVLSQRPEGGKP
;
A
#
# COMPACT_ATOMS: atom_id res chain seq x y z
N MET A 1 -35.45 -8.46 7.23
CA MET A 1 -35.03 -9.04 8.53
C MET A 1 -34.05 -10.17 8.24
N LEU A 2 -32.75 -9.89 8.31
CA LEU A 2 -31.68 -10.85 8.09
C LEU A 2 -30.92 -11.02 9.40
N SER A 3 -31.11 -12.16 10.05
CA SER A 3 -30.41 -12.54 11.28
C SER A 3 -28.95 -12.88 10.95
N ARG A 4 -28.02 -12.27 11.68
CA ARG A 4 -26.57 -12.49 11.56
C ARG A 4 -26.19 -13.85 12.16
N LEU A 5 -25.44 -14.66 11.40
CA LEU A 5 -24.68 -15.78 11.95
C LEU A 5 -23.41 -15.22 12.62
N CYS A 6 -23.22 -15.50 13.92
CA CYS A 6 -21.95 -15.30 14.61
C CYS A 6 -21.21 -16.64 14.68
N LEU A 7 -20.08 -16.76 14.00
CA LEU A 7 -19.11 -17.82 14.29
C LEU A 7 -18.15 -17.31 15.38
N VAL A 8 -18.10 -18.00 16.51
CA VAL A 8 -17.10 -17.77 17.56
C VAL A 8 -16.07 -18.90 17.48
N CYS A 9 -14.88 -18.60 16.97
CA CYS A 9 -13.73 -19.51 17.04
C CYS A 9 -12.85 -19.11 18.23
N GLY A 10 -13.01 -19.80 19.35
CA GLY A 10 -12.05 -19.78 20.45
C GLY A 10 -11.21 -21.07 20.42
N GLY A 11 -9.91 -20.96 20.20
CA GLY A 11 -9.02 -22.12 20.18
C GLY A 11 -7.69 -21.85 20.86
N LYS A 12 -7.50 -22.39 22.07
CA LYS A 12 -6.18 -22.73 22.61
C LYS A 12 -5.99 -24.23 22.49
N ARG A 13 -4.96 -24.61 21.72
CA ARG A 13 -4.28 -25.91 21.63
C ARG A 13 -5.17 -27.17 21.49
N GLY A 14 -5.18 -27.69 20.27
CA GLY A 14 -5.20 -29.14 20.03
C GLY A 14 -6.52 -29.85 20.27
N LYS A 15 -7.54 -29.49 19.47
CA LYS A 15 -8.64 -30.34 18.94
C LYS A 15 -9.69 -29.40 18.33
N ALA A 16 -9.96 -29.53 17.03
CA ALA A 16 -11.05 -28.79 16.40
C ALA A 16 -12.36 -29.51 16.73
N ALA A 17 -13.26 -28.82 17.44
CA ALA A 17 -14.66 -29.20 17.58
C ALA A 17 -15.48 -28.08 16.92
N ALA A 18 -16.24 -28.40 15.87
CA ALA A 18 -17.23 -27.49 15.32
C ALA A 18 -18.48 -27.57 16.18
N MET A 19 -18.87 -26.46 16.79
CA MET A 19 -20.08 -26.37 17.62
C MET A 19 -21.10 -25.50 16.88
N ALA A 20 -22.16 -26.13 16.36
CA ALA A 20 -23.31 -25.42 15.81
C ALA A 20 -24.28 -25.14 16.96
N VAL A 21 -24.50 -23.87 17.28
CA VAL A 21 -25.52 -23.43 18.24
C VAL A 21 -26.68 -22.87 17.45
N VAL A 22 -27.82 -23.58 17.45
CA VAL A 22 -29.10 -23.05 16.98
C VAL A 22 -29.78 -22.42 18.18
N CYS A 23 -29.85 -21.09 18.22
CA CYS A 23 -30.62 -20.37 19.23
C CYS A 23 -32.07 -20.27 18.79
N ASP A 24 -32.96 -20.98 19.50
CA ASP A 24 -34.40 -20.77 19.37
C ASP A 24 -34.92 -19.78 20.42
N ARG A 25 -36.01 -19.08 20.08
CA ARG A 25 -36.38 -17.79 20.68
C ARG A 25 -36.94 -17.84 22.11
N HIS A 26 -36.89 -18.97 22.80
CA HIS A 26 -37.32 -19.11 24.19
C HIS A 26 -36.28 -19.92 24.95
N GLY A 27 -35.76 -19.35 26.05
CA GLY A 27 -34.67 -19.91 26.83
C GLY A 27 -34.95 -21.31 27.38
N TYR A 28 -33.84 -21.95 27.79
CA TYR A 28 -33.66 -23.30 28.35
C TYR A 28 -33.29 -24.40 27.33
N GLY A 29 -32.00 -24.78 27.34
CA GLY A 29 -31.48 -25.99 26.70
C GLY A 29 -30.65 -26.81 27.68
N LYS A 30 -31.08 -28.07 27.91
CA LYS A 30 -30.49 -29.08 28.80
C LYS A 30 -29.18 -29.65 28.23
N MET A 31 -28.23 -29.98 29.12
CA MET A 31 -27.07 -30.83 28.82
C MET A 31 -27.51 -32.31 28.73
N THR A 32 -27.09 -33.02 27.69
CA THR A 32 -27.19 -34.49 27.60
C THR A 32 -25.87 -35.13 27.25
N GLU A 33 -25.72 -36.35 27.76
CA GLU A 33 -24.56 -37.22 27.94
C GLU A 33 -23.67 -37.54 26.73
N TRP A 34 -22.47 -37.96 27.11
CA TRP A 34 -21.38 -38.51 26.29
C TRP A 34 -21.61 -39.98 25.92
N CYS A 35 -21.37 -40.34 24.66
CA CYS A 35 -21.05 -41.72 24.28
C CYS A 35 -19.60 -41.81 23.79
N HIS A 36 -18.80 -42.61 24.50
CA HIS A 36 -17.50 -43.08 24.05
C HIS A 36 -17.69 -44.19 23.01
N ALA A 37 -17.09 -44.03 21.82
CA ALA A 37 -16.88 -45.14 20.88
C ALA A 37 -15.38 -45.28 20.61
N SER A 38 -14.81 -46.35 21.18
CA SER A 38 -13.49 -46.87 20.88
C SER A 38 -13.60 -47.72 19.61
N LEU A 39 -12.80 -47.45 18.58
CA LEU A 39 -12.46 -48.46 17.58
C LEU A 39 -10.99 -48.36 17.17
N SER A 40 -10.44 -49.55 16.97
CA SER A 40 -9.03 -49.92 17.01
C SER A 40 -8.70 -50.69 15.72
N ARG A 41 -7.42 -50.58 15.33
CA ARG A 41 -6.63 -51.50 14.47
C ARG A 41 -6.82 -51.49 12.95
N ARG A 42 -5.68 -51.14 12.33
CA ARG A 42 -4.98 -51.83 11.22
C ARG A 42 -5.72 -51.96 9.88
N CYS A 43 -5.23 -51.20 8.89
CA CYS A 43 -5.07 -51.71 7.54
C CYS A 43 -3.74 -51.22 6.96
N LEU A 44 -2.83 -52.18 6.77
CA LEU A 44 -1.63 -52.04 5.96
C LEU A 44 -2.06 -52.11 4.49
N LEU A 45 -1.78 -51.07 3.71
CA LEU A 45 -1.80 -51.16 2.25
C LEU A 45 -0.45 -50.66 1.73
N ALA A 46 0.31 -51.61 1.20
CA ALA A 46 1.51 -51.37 0.41
C ALA A 46 1.09 -50.73 -0.91
N GLY A 47 1.41 -49.44 -1.08
CA GLY A 47 1.27 -48.73 -2.34
C GLY A 47 2.60 -48.74 -3.09
N SER A 48 2.63 -49.42 -4.23
CA SER A 48 3.73 -49.41 -5.18
C SER A 48 4.03 -48.00 -5.66
N PHE A 49 5.27 -47.54 -5.48
CA PHE A 49 5.74 -46.26 -6.01
C PHE A 49 5.92 -46.36 -7.53
N ILE A 50 4.98 -45.77 -8.27
CA ILE A 50 5.21 -45.39 -9.66
C ILE A 50 5.95 -44.06 -9.62
N SER A 51 7.27 -44.10 -9.82
CA SER A 51 8.08 -42.90 -10.04
C SER A 51 7.74 -42.35 -11.42
N VAL A 52 6.87 -41.35 -11.47
CA VAL A 52 6.66 -40.52 -12.66
C VAL A 52 7.79 -39.48 -12.66
N PRO A 53 8.57 -39.34 -13.76
CA PRO A 53 9.58 -38.29 -13.84
C PRO A 53 8.87 -36.93 -13.76
N PHE A 54 9.08 -36.23 -12.64
CA PHE A 54 8.58 -34.87 -12.43
C PHE A 54 9.38 -33.94 -13.34
N THR A 55 8.83 -33.69 -14.53
CA THR A 55 9.36 -32.76 -15.52
C THR A 55 9.47 -31.36 -14.92
N GLN A 56 10.66 -30.76 -14.98
CA GLN A 56 10.99 -29.41 -14.50
C GLN A 56 10.11 -28.28 -15.08
N ALA A 57 9.25 -28.56 -16.08
CA ALA A 57 8.31 -27.61 -16.65
C ALA A 57 7.11 -27.27 -15.74
N SER A 58 6.77 -28.10 -14.74
CA SER A 58 5.63 -27.87 -13.85
C SER A 58 5.89 -26.78 -12.79
N VAL A 59 7.16 -26.46 -12.52
CA VAL A 59 7.55 -25.48 -11.49
C VAL A 59 7.31 -24.03 -11.96
N SER A 60 7.49 -23.74 -13.26
CA SER A 60 7.27 -22.40 -13.85
C SER A 60 5.79 -22.00 -13.88
N TYR A 61 4.92 -22.93 -14.28
CA TYR A 61 3.48 -22.66 -14.34
C TYR A 61 2.87 -22.48 -12.95
N ALA A 62 3.34 -23.24 -11.95
CA ALA A 62 2.86 -23.09 -10.58
C ALA A 62 3.29 -21.76 -9.95
N SER A 63 4.52 -21.28 -10.22
CA SER A 63 4.98 -19.97 -9.73
C SER A 63 4.29 -18.81 -10.43
N GLU A 64 4.04 -18.91 -11.74
CA GLU A 64 3.28 -17.90 -12.50
C GLU A 64 1.81 -17.85 -12.05
N LEU A 65 1.16 -19.01 -11.87
CA LEU A 65 -0.22 -19.08 -11.37
C LEU A 65 -0.30 -18.51 -9.93
N GLN A 66 0.66 -18.85 -9.08
CA GLN A 66 0.73 -18.30 -7.72
C GLN A 66 0.95 -16.78 -7.74
N GLY A 67 1.78 -16.27 -8.66
CA GLY A 67 1.98 -14.85 -8.88
C GLY A 67 0.73 -14.14 -9.40
N TYR A 68 -0.06 -14.79 -10.26
CA TYR A 68 -1.35 -14.26 -10.70
C TYR A 68 -2.38 -14.26 -9.55
N LEU A 69 -2.53 -15.37 -8.84
CA LEU A 69 -3.47 -15.49 -7.73
C LEU A 69 -3.17 -14.51 -6.60
N SER A 70 -1.90 -14.28 -6.28
CA SER A 70 -1.51 -13.28 -5.27
C SER A 70 -1.80 -11.84 -5.70
N ARG A 71 -1.81 -11.55 -7.00
CA ARG A 71 -2.24 -10.25 -7.54
C ARG A 71 -3.77 -10.08 -7.50
N VAL A 72 -4.53 -11.13 -7.81
CA VAL A 72 -6.01 -11.07 -7.86
C VAL A 72 -6.65 -11.21 -6.46
N PHE A 73 -6.03 -12.02 -5.61
CA PHE A 73 -6.43 -12.33 -4.24
C PHE A 73 -5.22 -12.15 -3.31
N PRO A 74 -4.81 -10.90 -3.06
CA PRO A 74 -3.75 -10.60 -2.11
C PRO A 74 -4.06 -11.22 -0.74
N PRO A 75 -3.07 -11.79 -0.05
CA PRO A 75 -3.26 -12.35 1.28
C PRO A 75 -3.63 -11.25 2.28
N ALA A 76 -4.25 -11.65 3.40
CA ALA A 76 -4.46 -10.73 4.50
C ALA A 76 -3.12 -10.19 5.03
N PRO A 77 -3.06 -8.91 5.45
CA PRO A 77 -1.83 -8.29 5.90
C PRO A 77 -1.36 -8.88 7.23
N GLU A 78 -0.12 -9.38 7.26
CA GLU A 78 0.52 -9.87 8.48
C GLU A 78 1.23 -8.73 9.22
N PRO A 79 1.29 -8.76 10.57
CA PRO A 79 2.05 -7.79 11.33
C PRO A 79 3.54 -7.83 10.95
N ILE A 80 4.18 -6.67 10.89
CA ILE A 80 5.63 -6.57 10.65
C ILE A 80 6.39 -6.87 11.95
N LEU A 81 7.12 -7.99 11.97
CA LEU A 81 7.81 -8.47 13.18
C LEU A 81 9.31 -8.20 13.20
N PHE A 82 9.87 -7.58 12.17
CA PHE A 82 11.28 -7.21 12.11
C PHE A 82 11.46 -5.70 12.41
N PRO A 83 12.61 -5.30 12.97
CA PRO A 83 12.86 -3.89 13.29
C PRO A 83 12.93 -3.02 12.04
N ARG A 84 12.36 -1.82 12.12
CA ARG A 84 12.45 -0.77 11.09
C ARG A 84 13.09 0.48 11.69
N LYS A 85 13.75 1.28 10.86
CA LYS A 85 14.36 2.55 11.29
C LYS A 85 13.26 3.55 11.69
N ALA A 86 13.60 4.46 12.60
CA ALA A 86 12.80 5.66 12.80
C ALA A 86 12.98 6.59 11.59
N LEU A 87 11.91 7.24 11.16
CA LEU A 87 11.95 8.17 10.03
C LEU A 87 12.49 9.52 10.50
N ASN A 88 13.21 10.21 9.62
CA ASN A 88 13.49 11.63 9.78
C ASN A 88 12.16 12.41 9.76
N GLN A 89 11.96 13.32 10.73
CA GLN A 89 10.69 14.05 10.89
C GLN A 89 10.34 14.91 9.66
N PRO A 90 11.22 15.80 9.15
CA PRO A 90 10.98 16.50 7.88
C PRO A 90 10.60 15.59 6.72
N PHE A 91 11.28 14.46 6.56
CA PHE A 91 11.00 13.48 5.51
C PHE A 91 9.62 12.85 5.67
N ALA A 92 9.27 12.34 6.85
CA ALA A 92 7.96 11.74 7.11
C ALA A 92 6.81 12.74 6.88
N VAL A 93 7.02 14.00 7.28
CA VAL A 93 6.06 15.08 7.03
C VAL A 93 5.96 15.39 5.54
N LEU A 94 7.07 15.45 4.80
CA LEU A 94 7.07 15.66 3.34
C LEU A 94 6.19 14.61 2.63
N LEU A 95 6.37 13.32 2.94
CA LEU A 95 5.59 12.24 2.32
C LEU A 95 4.09 12.39 2.59
N MET A 96 3.71 12.52 3.87
CA MET A 96 2.31 12.62 4.28
C MET A 96 1.64 13.91 3.78
N ARG A 97 2.38 15.03 3.79
CA ARG A 97 1.90 16.35 3.35
C ARG A 97 1.71 16.38 1.83
N SER A 98 2.61 15.77 1.06
CA SER A 98 2.48 15.69 -0.39
C SER A 98 1.18 15.00 -0.82
N ALA A 99 0.82 13.90 -0.15
CA ALA A 99 -0.46 13.23 -0.37
C ALA A 99 -1.65 14.09 0.10
N TYR A 100 -1.54 14.74 1.26
CA TYR A 100 -2.60 15.58 1.82
C TYR A 100 -2.94 16.78 0.93
N GLU A 101 -1.93 17.53 0.51
CA GLU A 101 -2.09 18.69 -0.37
C GLU A 101 -2.60 18.26 -1.75
N THR A 102 -2.35 17.01 -2.17
CA THR A 102 -2.86 16.50 -3.46
C THR A 102 -4.34 16.19 -3.40
N VAL A 103 -4.87 15.85 -2.23
CA VAL A 103 -6.33 15.74 -2.04
C VAL A 103 -7.00 17.10 -2.24
N ASP A 104 -6.44 18.13 -1.60
CA ASP A 104 -6.93 19.52 -1.69
C ASP A 104 -6.90 20.01 -3.14
N ASP A 105 -5.75 19.92 -3.82
CA ASP A 105 -5.59 20.33 -5.22
C ASP A 105 -6.49 19.61 -6.24
N LEU A 106 -6.91 18.38 -5.94
CA LEU A 106 -7.78 17.61 -6.83
C LEU A 106 -9.25 17.95 -6.66
N ASP A 107 -9.61 18.75 -5.65
CA ASP A 107 -10.94 19.31 -5.45
C ASP A 107 -12.05 18.28 -5.64
N PHE A 108 -11.93 17.07 -5.08
CA PHE A 108 -12.97 16.04 -5.21
C PHE A 108 -13.82 15.88 -3.94
N ILE A 109 -13.40 16.48 -2.83
CA ILE A 109 -14.07 16.44 -1.53
C ILE A 109 -13.73 17.73 -0.75
N PRO A 110 -14.69 18.35 -0.03
CA PRO A 110 -14.35 19.44 0.88
C PRO A 110 -13.35 19.00 1.95
N MET A 111 -12.31 19.78 2.21
CA MET A 111 -11.24 19.34 3.12
C MET A 111 -11.71 19.10 4.55
N ASN A 112 -12.73 19.80 5.03
CA ASN A 112 -13.36 19.53 6.33
C ASN A 112 -14.02 18.14 6.39
N GLU A 113 -14.63 17.68 5.30
CA GLU A 113 -15.24 16.34 5.24
C GLU A 113 -14.16 15.26 5.10
N PHE A 114 -13.12 15.51 4.30
CA PHE A 114 -11.96 14.61 4.24
C PHE A 114 -11.30 14.42 5.61
N GLN A 115 -11.02 15.51 6.34
CA GLN A 115 -10.43 15.45 7.68
C GLN A 115 -11.32 14.67 8.66
N LYS A 116 -12.64 14.89 8.65
CA LYS A 116 -13.60 14.13 9.47
C LYS A 116 -13.58 12.65 9.11
N ALA A 117 -13.62 12.32 7.82
CA ALA A 117 -13.60 10.96 7.30
C ALA A 117 -12.31 10.22 7.71
N PHE A 118 -11.17 10.88 7.55
CA PHE A 118 -9.86 10.38 7.94
C PHE A 118 -9.76 10.15 9.45
N TRP A 119 -10.20 11.11 10.27
CA TRP A 119 -10.20 10.99 11.73
C TRP A 119 -11.07 9.81 12.20
N LYS A 120 -12.28 9.68 11.66
CA LYS A 120 -13.19 8.57 12.00
C LYS A 120 -12.59 7.20 11.64
N LEU A 121 -12.03 7.08 10.44
CA LEU A 121 -11.40 5.84 10.00
C LEU A 121 -10.22 5.46 10.90
N ARG A 122 -9.30 6.42 11.14
CA ARG A 122 -8.18 6.24 12.05
C ARG A 122 -8.64 5.78 13.43
N ALA A 123 -9.63 6.46 14.02
CA ALA A 123 -10.15 6.11 15.34
C ALA A 123 -10.71 4.69 15.39
N SER A 124 -11.41 4.26 14.33
CA SER A 124 -12.00 2.92 14.26
C SER A 124 -11.00 1.77 14.05
N GLU A 125 -9.86 2.03 13.42
CA GLU A 125 -8.86 1.00 13.09
C GLU A 125 -7.73 0.91 14.14
N GLN A 126 -7.53 1.95 14.95
CA GLN A 126 -6.37 2.08 15.83
C GLN A 126 -6.28 0.96 16.89
N GLU A 127 -7.40 0.57 17.50
CA GLU A 127 -7.39 -0.47 18.54
C GLU A 127 -7.01 -1.83 17.96
N ALA A 128 -7.60 -2.21 16.82
CA ALA A 128 -7.29 -3.45 16.13
C ALA A 128 -5.81 -3.49 15.69
N TYR A 129 -5.29 -2.37 15.17
CA TYR A 129 -3.88 -2.24 14.82
C TYR A 129 -2.97 -2.44 16.05
N ASN A 130 -3.28 -1.79 17.16
CA ASN A 130 -2.48 -1.94 18.39
C ASN A 130 -2.49 -3.38 18.93
N LEU A 131 -3.63 -4.08 18.86
CA LEU A 131 -3.72 -5.48 19.26
C LEU A 131 -2.88 -6.39 18.36
N GLN A 132 -2.84 -6.10 17.05
CA GLN A 132 -2.06 -6.85 16.07
C GLN A 132 -0.55 -6.79 16.34
N TYR A 133 -0.04 -5.67 16.87
CA TYR A 133 1.39 -5.45 17.14
C TYR A 133 1.82 -5.72 18.59
N SER A 134 0.89 -6.07 19.48
CA SER A 134 1.21 -6.36 20.89
C SER A 134 2.28 -7.47 21.01
N PRO A 135 3.34 -7.28 21.82
CA PRO A 135 3.52 -6.26 22.86
C PRO A 135 4.14 -4.94 22.38
N LEU A 136 4.50 -4.81 21.10
CA LEU A 136 4.99 -3.55 20.54
C LEU A 136 3.85 -2.54 20.54
N LYS A 137 4.15 -1.31 20.96
CA LYS A 137 3.16 -0.22 21.02
C LYS A 137 3.60 0.89 20.07
N PRO A 138 2.86 1.11 18.96
CA PRO A 138 3.11 2.26 18.10
C PRO A 138 3.02 3.57 18.90
N ARG A 139 3.92 4.51 18.63
CA ARG A 139 3.90 5.83 19.30
C ARG A 139 2.89 6.73 18.60
N ILE A 140 1.62 6.60 18.97
CA ILE A 140 0.51 7.31 18.32
C ILE A 140 0.72 8.83 18.37
N GLY A 141 0.76 9.44 17.19
CA GLY A 141 0.98 10.89 17.02
C GLY A 141 2.41 11.23 16.58
N ASP A 142 3.38 10.34 16.76
CA ASP A 142 4.77 10.54 16.36
C ASP A 142 5.04 9.91 14.99
N VAL A 143 5.03 10.72 13.93
CA VAL A 143 5.25 10.26 12.55
C VAL A 143 6.68 9.76 12.28
N THR A 144 7.63 9.95 13.20
CA THR A 144 8.96 9.30 13.12
C THR A 144 8.92 7.82 13.47
N ASP A 145 7.91 7.39 14.22
CA ASP A 145 7.71 6.00 14.59
C ASP A 145 7.23 5.20 13.39
N SER A 146 8.03 4.24 12.92
CA SER A 146 7.71 3.49 11.70
C SER A 146 6.38 2.74 11.79
N LEU A 147 6.00 2.21 12.97
CA LEU A 147 4.71 1.55 13.15
C LEU A 147 3.55 2.54 13.04
N TYR A 148 3.67 3.73 13.62
CA TYR A 148 2.63 4.75 13.49
C TYR A 148 2.60 5.38 12.10
N PHE A 149 3.76 5.61 11.45
CA PHE A 149 3.86 6.08 10.06
C PHE A 149 3.12 5.13 9.09
N ASP A 150 3.34 3.82 9.25
CA ASP A 150 2.64 2.79 8.48
C ASP A 150 1.11 2.93 8.63
N PHE A 151 0.64 2.96 9.88
CA PHE A 151 -0.78 3.05 10.22
C PHE A 151 -1.44 4.35 9.75
N ILE A 152 -0.77 5.49 9.94
CA ILE A 152 -1.35 6.79 9.60
C ILE A 152 -1.36 7.01 8.08
N SER A 153 -0.34 6.54 7.37
CA SER A 153 -0.31 6.57 5.90
C SER A 153 -1.36 5.64 5.30
N TYR A 154 -1.52 4.43 5.84
CA TYR A 154 -2.64 3.53 5.52
C TYR A 154 -3.98 4.23 5.69
N SER A 155 -4.21 4.85 6.85
CA SER A 155 -5.47 5.52 7.16
C SER A 155 -5.77 6.66 6.17
N GLN A 156 -4.74 7.40 5.76
CA GLN A 156 -4.86 8.49 4.79
C GLN A 156 -5.24 7.93 3.42
N PHE A 157 -4.48 6.99 2.88
CA PHE A 157 -4.71 6.40 1.56
C PHE A 157 -6.00 5.59 1.45
N SER A 158 -6.41 4.94 2.55
CA SER A 158 -7.70 4.24 2.65
C SER A 158 -8.86 5.23 2.56
N THR A 159 -8.74 6.38 3.24
CA THR A 159 -9.72 7.46 3.12
C THR A 159 -9.76 8.00 1.70
N ILE A 160 -8.61 8.35 1.12
CA ILE A 160 -8.51 8.86 -0.26
C ILE A 160 -9.18 7.90 -1.24
N SER A 161 -8.84 6.62 -1.16
CA SER A 161 -9.38 5.57 -2.03
C SER A 161 -10.89 5.39 -1.90
N ARG A 162 -11.45 5.59 -0.70
CA ARG A 162 -12.89 5.48 -0.45
C ARG A 162 -13.66 6.68 -1.01
N GLU A 163 -13.10 7.87 -0.89
CA GLU A 163 -13.78 9.12 -1.25
C GLU A 163 -13.67 9.43 -2.77
N MET A 164 -12.57 9.05 -3.44
CA MET A 164 -12.36 9.34 -4.88
C MET A 164 -13.51 8.91 -5.80
N PRO A 165 -14.05 7.67 -5.72
CA PRO A 165 -15.16 7.25 -6.60
C PRO A 165 -16.43 8.09 -6.43
N GLN A 166 -16.63 8.67 -5.24
CA GLN A 166 -17.75 9.53 -4.88
C GLN A 166 -17.41 11.03 -4.99
N GLY A 167 -16.29 11.35 -5.62
CA GLY A 167 -15.80 12.71 -5.78
C GLY A 167 -16.83 13.63 -6.42
N GLN A 168 -16.97 14.84 -5.89
CA GLN A 168 -17.91 15.86 -6.33
C GLN A 168 -17.23 16.82 -7.33
N GLN A 169 -17.93 17.22 -8.38
CA GLN A 169 -17.42 18.24 -9.30
C GLN A 169 -17.56 19.66 -8.74
N VAL A 170 -18.60 19.90 -7.92
CA VAL A 170 -18.91 21.21 -7.33
C VAL A 170 -19.40 20.99 -5.90
N PHE A 171 -18.82 21.71 -4.94
CA PHE A 171 -19.23 21.65 -3.53
C PHE A 171 -18.97 22.95 -2.80
N LYS A 172 -19.55 23.06 -1.60
CA LYS A 172 -19.24 24.14 -0.65
C LYS A 172 -18.13 23.66 0.29
N GLU A 173 -17.11 24.48 0.43
CA GLU A 173 -15.99 24.23 1.33
C GLU A 173 -15.92 25.32 2.39
N TYR A 174 -15.62 24.93 3.63
CA TYR A 174 -15.38 25.89 4.71
C TYR A 174 -14.13 26.72 4.42
N CYS A 175 -14.25 28.02 4.53
CA CYS A 175 -13.20 28.99 4.27
C CYS A 175 -13.27 30.07 5.35
N GLU A 176 -12.28 30.10 6.24
CA GLU A 176 -12.25 31.02 7.38
C GLU A 176 -12.22 32.50 6.94
N ASP A 177 -11.55 32.77 5.81
CA ASP A 177 -11.41 34.13 5.26
C ASP A 177 -12.57 34.56 4.34
N CYS A 178 -13.60 33.72 4.18
CA CYS A 178 -14.72 34.00 3.27
C CYS A 178 -15.88 34.69 4.01
N PRO A 179 -16.61 35.66 3.38
CA PRO A 179 -17.70 36.40 4.02
C PRO A 179 -18.79 35.52 4.64
N ASP A 180 -19.15 34.43 3.97
CA ASP A 180 -20.17 33.48 4.43
C ASP A 180 -19.56 32.25 5.13
N LEU A 181 -18.27 32.28 5.48
CA LEU A 181 -17.46 31.13 5.96
C LEU A 181 -17.38 29.95 4.99
N TYR A 182 -17.87 30.13 3.75
CA TYR A 182 -17.86 29.11 2.72
C TYR A 182 -17.45 29.69 1.37
N ARG A 183 -16.77 28.87 0.57
CA ARG A 183 -16.52 29.10 -0.86
C ARG A 183 -17.11 27.97 -1.68
N ILE A 184 -17.50 28.27 -2.92
CA ILE A 184 -17.89 27.24 -3.89
C ILE A 184 -16.63 26.83 -4.64
N VAL A 185 -16.26 25.57 -4.50
CA VAL A 185 -15.14 24.96 -5.23
C VAL A 185 -15.70 24.25 -6.46
N ARG A 186 -15.02 24.39 -7.58
CA ARG A 186 -15.33 23.69 -8.83
C ARG A 186 -14.07 23.00 -9.31
N ARG A 187 -14.11 21.67 -9.33
CA ARG A 187 -13.00 20.86 -9.83
C ARG A 187 -12.75 21.14 -11.31
N ASP A 188 -11.51 20.97 -11.73
CA ASP A 188 -11.12 21.00 -13.14
C ASP A 188 -11.99 20.05 -13.98
N LEU A 189 -12.48 20.55 -15.11
CA LEU A 189 -13.30 19.79 -16.05
C LEU A 189 -12.49 18.70 -16.77
N SER A 190 -11.16 18.84 -16.85
CA SER A 190 -10.29 17.79 -17.39
C SER A 190 -10.34 16.51 -16.53
N LEU A 191 -10.68 16.64 -15.24
CA LEU A 191 -10.83 15.57 -14.26
C LEU A 191 -12.30 15.36 -13.86
N ALA A 192 -13.24 15.60 -14.78
CA ALA A 192 -14.67 15.40 -14.52
C ALA A 192 -15.01 13.93 -14.23
N ASP A 193 -14.30 13.00 -14.86
CA ASP A 193 -14.43 11.57 -14.61
C ASP A 193 -13.62 11.15 -13.38
N ASN A 194 -14.34 10.68 -12.35
CA ASN A 194 -13.73 10.20 -11.10
C ASN A 194 -12.77 9.02 -11.32
N SER A 195 -12.89 8.27 -12.41
CA SER A 195 -11.98 7.16 -12.75
C SER A 195 -10.53 7.63 -12.99
N GLN A 196 -10.34 8.92 -13.31
CA GLN A 196 -9.03 9.52 -13.59
C GLN A 196 -8.31 10.05 -12.34
N LEU A 197 -9.05 10.24 -11.23
CA LEU A 197 -8.50 10.80 -9.99
C LEU A 197 -7.35 9.97 -9.39
N PRO A 198 -7.40 8.62 -9.36
CA PRO A 198 -6.30 7.83 -8.82
C PRO A 198 -4.97 8.12 -9.53
N THR A 199 -4.98 8.13 -10.87
CA THR A 199 -3.80 8.42 -11.68
C THR A 199 -3.31 9.85 -11.46
N ALA A 200 -4.22 10.83 -11.49
CA ALA A 200 -3.88 12.24 -11.26
C ALA A 200 -3.27 12.46 -9.85
N PHE A 201 -3.79 11.75 -8.85
CA PHE A 201 -3.28 11.79 -7.49
C PHE A 201 -1.86 11.23 -7.36
N LEU A 202 -1.60 10.06 -7.95
CA LEU A 202 -0.27 9.44 -7.92
C LEU A 202 0.77 10.34 -8.61
N ILE A 203 0.39 10.95 -9.74
CA ILE A 203 1.25 11.89 -10.47
C ILE A 203 1.59 13.11 -9.59
N ARG A 204 0.58 13.87 -9.16
CA ARG A 204 0.79 15.10 -8.39
C ARG A 204 1.49 14.86 -7.05
N THR A 205 1.17 13.75 -6.37
CA THR A 205 1.83 13.37 -5.12
C THR A 205 3.31 13.06 -5.37
N GLY A 206 3.62 12.28 -6.42
CA GLY A 206 5.01 11.96 -6.78
C GLY A 206 5.83 13.19 -7.17
N ASP A 207 5.23 14.11 -7.92
CA ASP A 207 5.89 15.36 -8.31
C ASP A 207 6.24 16.22 -7.08
N ARG A 208 5.32 16.30 -6.11
CA ARG A 208 5.55 17.01 -4.83
C ARG A 208 6.62 16.35 -3.97
N ILE A 209 6.61 15.03 -3.86
CA ILE A 209 7.63 14.29 -3.11
C ILE A 209 9.00 14.56 -3.73
N TYR A 210 9.14 14.36 -5.05
CA TYR A 210 10.41 14.57 -5.73
C TYR A 210 10.88 16.03 -5.65
N ALA A 211 9.98 17.00 -5.85
CA ALA A 211 10.29 18.41 -5.68
C ALA A 211 10.78 18.71 -4.25
N GLY A 212 10.10 18.20 -3.22
CA GLY A 212 10.53 18.39 -1.83
C GLY A 212 11.86 17.71 -1.50
N LEU A 213 12.19 16.58 -2.12
CA LEU A 213 13.49 15.92 -1.96
C LEU A 213 14.62 16.66 -2.70
N LYS A 214 14.33 17.27 -3.86
CA LYS A 214 15.29 18.00 -4.69
C LYS A 214 15.53 19.42 -4.19
N ASP A 215 14.46 20.18 -3.99
CA ASP A 215 14.49 21.62 -3.67
C ASP A 215 14.46 21.87 -2.15
N GLY A 216 14.28 20.81 -1.36
CA GLY A 216 14.17 20.87 0.08
C GLY A 216 12.73 21.07 0.55
N PHE A 217 12.51 20.84 1.85
CA PHE A 217 11.21 20.96 2.50
C PHE A 217 11.36 21.59 3.88
N ARG A 218 10.67 22.72 4.12
CA ARG A 218 10.67 23.43 5.41
C ARG A 218 12.09 23.72 5.94
N GLY A 219 12.98 24.16 5.06
CA GLY A 219 14.38 24.48 5.39
C GLY A 219 15.30 23.26 5.55
N PHE A 220 14.81 22.04 5.28
CA PHE A 220 15.62 20.83 5.27
C PHE A 220 15.95 20.42 3.83
N GLN A 221 17.23 20.16 3.55
CA GLN A 221 17.71 19.75 2.23
C GLN A 221 18.04 18.24 2.24
N PHE A 222 17.44 17.48 1.32
CA PHE A 222 17.68 16.03 1.22
C PHE A 222 18.74 15.67 0.18
N GLY A 223 18.90 16.49 -0.86
CA GLY A 223 19.93 16.30 -1.87
C GLY A 223 19.57 15.30 -2.97
N ALA A 224 18.29 15.18 -3.34
CA ALA A 224 17.88 14.33 -4.46
C ALA A 224 18.56 14.76 -5.77
N PRO A 225 18.82 13.79 -6.68
CA PRO A 225 19.45 14.10 -7.96
C PRO A 225 18.60 15.08 -8.77
N PRO A 226 19.23 16.02 -9.50
CA PRO A 226 18.50 16.87 -10.43
C PRO A 226 17.90 16.04 -11.58
N PRO A 227 16.93 16.60 -12.32
CA PRO A 227 16.39 15.94 -13.51
C PRO A 227 17.50 15.60 -14.51
N LEU A 228 17.36 14.45 -15.15
CA LEU A 228 18.32 13.96 -16.13
C LEU A 228 18.22 14.74 -17.44
N ALA A 229 19.32 14.80 -18.17
CA ALA A 229 19.33 15.40 -19.50
C ALA A 229 18.46 14.58 -20.47
N PRO A 230 17.84 15.22 -21.48
CA PRO A 230 17.13 14.51 -22.53
C PRO A 230 18.03 13.46 -23.21
N GLY A 231 17.53 12.23 -23.36
CA GLY A 231 18.30 11.13 -23.95
C GLY A 231 19.31 10.46 -23.00
N ALA A 232 19.18 10.65 -21.69
CA ALA A 232 20.00 9.96 -20.70
C ALA A 232 19.98 8.43 -20.89
N SER A 233 21.13 7.79 -20.73
CA SER A 233 21.25 6.33 -20.81
C SER A 233 20.52 5.63 -19.67
N LEU A 234 20.14 4.37 -19.87
CA LEU A 234 19.53 3.54 -18.82
C LEU A 234 20.42 3.42 -17.57
N GLU A 235 21.74 3.36 -17.76
CA GLU A 235 22.73 3.41 -16.66
C GLU A 235 22.63 4.72 -15.86
N SER A 236 22.50 5.87 -16.54
CA SER A 236 22.34 7.17 -15.86
C SER A 236 21.02 7.25 -15.11
N ILE A 237 19.95 6.70 -15.70
CA ILE A 237 18.62 6.63 -15.09
C ILE A 237 18.65 5.79 -13.82
N THR A 238 19.14 4.55 -13.91
CA THR A 238 19.20 3.62 -12.77
C THR A 238 20.13 4.14 -11.67
N THR A 239 21.22 4.82 -12.01
CA THR A 239 22.09 5.50 -11.04
C THR A 239 21.36 6.61 -10.30
N ALA A 240 20.56 7.44 -10.99
CA ALA A 240 19.78 8.49 -10.34
C ALA A 240 18.66 7.92 -9.47
N VAL A 241 17.98 6.86 -9.92
CA VAL A 241 16.97 6.14 -9.13
C VAL A 241 17.60 5.56 -7.86
N GLN A 242 18.77 4.92 -7.94
CA GLN A 242 19.48 4.41 -6.78
C GLN A 242 19.80 5.53 -5.78
N LYS A 243 20.34 6.67 -6.25
CA LYS A 243 20.63 7.82 -5.37
C LYS A 243 19.39 8.36 -4.68
N LEU A 244 18.26 8.43 -5.38
CA LEU A 244 16.98 8.84 -4.80
C LEU A 244 16.52 7.88 -3.70
N LEU A 245 16.63 6.57 -3.94
CA LEU A 245 16.28 5.53 -2.97
C LEU A 245 17.22 5.52 -1.76
N ASP A 246 18.51 5.75 -1.96
CA ASP A 246 19.50 5.87 -0.89
C ASP A 246 19.11 7.02 0.07
N ILE A 247 18.68 8.16 -0.46
CA ILE A 247 18.16 9.27 0.35
C ILE A 247 16.94 8.86 1.16
N MET A 248 16.00 8.10 0.59
CA MET A 248 14.85 7.60 1.34
C MET A 248 15.28 6.64 2.46
N VAL A 249 16.24 5.75 2.18
CA VAL A 249 16.79 4.80 3.17
C VAL A 249 17.54 5.52 4.30
N ASP A 250 18.32 6.55 3.97
CA ASP A 250 19.07 7.38 4.93
C ASP A 250 18.12 8.18 5.83
N ASN A 251 16.95 8.57 5.31
CA ASN A 251 15.88 9.21 6.06
C ASN A 251 14.90 8.23 6.74
N GLY A 252 15.25 6.94 6.77
CA GLY A 252 14.55 5.92 7.57
C GLY A 252 13.34 5.28 6.89
N TYR A 253 13.11 5.53 5.59
CA TYR A 253 11.99 4.93 4.86
C TYR A 253 12.06 3.40 4.80
N ALA A 254 13.26 2.83 4.68
CA ALA A 254 13.49 1.40 4.57
C ALA A 254 14.83 0.99 5.19
N LEU A 255 15.04 -0.32 5.38
CA LEU A 255 16.34 -0.84 5.83
C LEU A 255 17.37 -0.79 4.72
N LYS A 256 16.96 -1.13 3.49
CA LYS A 256 17.80 -1.16 2.28
C LYS A 256 16.93 -1.00 1.04
N ALA A 257 17.46 -0.36 0.01
CA ALA A 257 16.89 -0.34 -1.32
C ALA A 257 18.00 -0.64 -2.36
N MET A 258 17.66 -1.33 -3.45
CA MET A 258 18.62 -1.62 -4.52
C MET A 258 17.93 -1.64 -5.89
N VAL A 259 18.61 -1.05 -6.88
CA VAL A 259 18.29 -1.18 -8.31
C VAL A 259 19.13 -2.34 -8.89
N TYR A 260 18.51 -3.22 -9.66
CA TYR A 260 19.15 -4.41 -10.25
C TYR A 260 18.39 -4.90 -11.48
N ASP A 261 18.85 -5.99 -12.10
CA ASP A 261 18.27 -6.58 -13.31
C ASP A 261 18.04 -5.53 -14.42
N VAL A 262 19.04 -4.68 -14.67
CA VAL A 262 19.00 -3.66 -15.70
C VAL A 262 19.09 -4.33 -17.07
N ASN A 263 18.11 -4.08 -17.92
CA ASN A 263 18.00 -4.67 -19.25
C ASN A 263 17.83 -3.57 -20.30
N ASP A 264 18.91 -3.27 -21.02
CA ASP A 264 18.95 -2.25 -22.06
C ASP A 264 18.02 -2.56 -23.24
N ALA A 265 17.83 -3.84 -23.58
CA ALA A 265 16.98 -4.23 -24.70
C ALA A 265 15.50 -3.96 -24.41
N GLU A 266 15.07 -4.21 -23.16
CA GLU A 266 13.70 -3.95 -22.71
C GLU A 266 13.51 -2.53 -22.15
N GLN A 267 14.57 -1.72 -22.06
CA GLN A 267 14.58 -0.44 -21.36
C GLN A 267 13.95 -0.57 -19.96
N SER A 268 14.37 -1.60 -19.23
CA SER A 268 13.73 -2.00 -17.97
C SER A 268 14.75 -2.21 -16.85
N PHE A 269 14.29 -2.10 -15.61
CA PHE A 269 15.07 -2.38 -14.42
C PHE A 269 14.15 -2.83 -13.28
N LYS A 270 14.73 -3.39 -12.22
CA LYS A 270 13.99 -3.73 -11.00
C LYS A 270 14.49 -2.95 -9.81
N VAL A 271 13.58 -2.75 -8.86
CA VAL A 271 13.87 -2.16 -7.56
C VAL A 271 13.43 -3.13 -6.47
N LYS A 272 14.27 -3.33 -5.45
CA LYS A 272 13.91 -4.10 -4.27
C LYS A 272 14.11 -3.26 -3.03
N ILE A 273 13.05 -3.13 -2.24
CA ILE A 273 13.03 -2.38 -1.00
C ILE A 273 12.78 -3.35 0.16
N THR A 274 13.76 -3.45 1.05
CA THR A 274 13.71 -4.33 2.22
C THR A 274 13.30 -3.53 3.45
N GLY A 275 12.28 -4.04 4.14
CA GLY A 275 11.73 -3.46 5.36
C GLY A 275 11.23 -2.03 5.27
N PRO A 276 10.37 -1.68 4.28
CA PRO A 276 9.86 -0.33 4.15
C PRO A 276 8.89 0.01 5.30
N ALA A 277 8.82 1.31 5.61
CA ALA A 277 8.06 1.87 6.72
C ALA A 277 6.54 1.77 6.55
N ASN A 278 6.06 1.44 5.35
CA ASN A 278 4.65 1.38 4.96
C ASN A 278 4.18 -0.04 4.54
N LEU A 279 4.98 -1.09 4.78
CA LEU A 279 4.73 -2.43 4.23
C LEU A 279 3.35 -3.00 4.63
N TRP A 280 2.96 -2.86 5.89
CA TRP A 280 1.67 -3.38 6.35
C TRP A 280 0.52 -2.57 5.74
N GLY A 281 0.65 -1.26 5.67
CA GLY A 281 -0.35 -0.37 5.10
C GLY A 281 -0.55 -0.63 3.62
N LEU A 282 0.55 -0.81 2.88
CA LEU A 282 0.52 -1.17 1.46
C LEU A 282 -0.21 -2.48 1.22
N THR A 283 0.16 -3.53 1.95
CA THR A 283 -0.49 -4.85 1.83
C THR A 283 -1.94 -4.81 2.28
N SER A 284 -2.27 -4.01 3.30
CA SER A 284 -3.66 -3.78 3.75
C SER A 284 -4.51 -3.07 2.70
N LEU A 285 -3.96 -2.05 2.03
CA LEU A 285 -4.63 -1.34 0.94
C LEU A 285 -4.86 -2.27 -0.26
N ALA A 286 -3.85 -3.06 -0.63
CA ALA A 286 -3.96 -4.05 -1.70
C ALA A 286 -5.02 -5.12 -1.37
N TYR A 287 -5.01 -5.66 -0.15
CA TYR A 287 -6.03 -6.61 0.34
C TYR A 287 -7.45 -6.04 0.23
N ARG A 288 -7.62 -4.76 0.55
CA ARG A 288 -8.90 -4.04 0.47
C ARG A 288 -9.22 -3.51 -0.93
N ARG A 289 -8.37 -3.77 -1.93
CA ARG A 289 -8.52 -3.28 -3.32
C ARG A 289 -8.71 -1.76 -3.40
N ALA A 290 -7.92 -1.04 -2.60
CA ALA A 290 -7.91 0.41 -2.59
C ALA A 290 -7.54 0.96 -3.99
N ALA A 291 -8.19 2.05 -4.39
CA ALA A 291 -7.95 2.69 -5.69
C ALA A 291 -6.54 3.30 -5.79
N VAL A 292 -5.96 3.72 -4.66
CA VAL A 292 -4.57 4.19 -4.57
C VAL A 292 -3.83 3.46 -3.45
N LEU A 293 -2.56 3.16 -3.70
CA LEU A 293 -1.65 2.53 -2.74
C LEU A 293 -0.65 3.57 -2.22
N ASN A 294 -0.19 3.41 -0.98
CA ASN A 294 0.79 4.31 -0.35
C ASN A 294 2.25 4.05 -0.79
N VAL A 295 2.48 3.85 -2.09
CA VAL A 295 3.80 3.54 -2.70
C VAL A 295 4.68 4.79 -2.88
N TYR A 296 5.11 5.39 -1.77
CA TYR A 296 5.86 6.65 -1.79
C TYR A 296 7.18 6.59 -2.58
N ASP A 297 7.87 5.46 -2.54
CA ASP A 297 9.06 5.17 -3.36
C ASP A 297 8.74 5.23 -4.86
N CYS A 298 7.76 4.46 -5.33
CA CYS A 298 7.32 4.48 -6.72
C CYS A 298 6.88 5.88 -7.16
N MET A 299 6.14 6.61 -6.32
CA MET A 299 5.73 7.98 -6.60
C MET A 299 6.93 8.92 -6.75
N ALA A 300 7.94 8.81 -5.88
CA ALA A 300 9.16 9.61 -5.98
C ALA A 300 9.98 9.28 -7.23
N ILE A 301 10.13 7.99 -7.57
CA ILE A 301 10.80 7.52 -8.79
C ILE A 301 10.09 8.08 -10.02
N GLN A 302 8.76 7.94 -10.09
CA GLN A 302 7.99 8.52 -11.19
C GLN A 302 8.13 10.04 -11.27
N GLY A 303 8.18 10.75 -10.14
CA GLY A 303 8.41 12.19 -10.10
C GLY A 303 9.75 12.59 -10.72
N LEU A 304 10.84 11.87 -10.37
CA LEU A 304 12.15 12.05 -10.99
C LEU A 304 12.13 11.78 -12.50
N LEU A 305 11.52 10.67 -12.93
CA LEU A 305 11.44 10.29 -14.33
C LEU A 305 10.64 11.32 -15.15
N ARG A 306 9.47 11.74 -14.66
CA ARG A 306 8.66 12.78 -15.30
C ARG A 306 9.38 14.12 -15.39
N ALA A 307 10.04 14.55 -14.31
CA ALA A 307 10.84 15.77 -14.32
C ALA A 307 12.00 15.70 -15.33
N SER A 308 12.48 14.49 -15.62
CA SER A 308 13.49 14.21 -16.64
C SER A 308 12.91 14.04 -18.06
N GLY A 309 11.60 14.22 -18.24
CA GLY A 309 10.90 14.03 -19.52
C GLY A 309 10.76 12.57 -19.95
N LEU A 310 10.87 11.62 -19.01
CA LEU A 310 10.73 10.18 -19.22
C LEU A 310 9.36 9.70 -18.72
N SER A 311 8.82 8.69 -19.40
CA SER A 311 7.63 7.96 -18.96
C SER A 311 8.00 6.53 -18.61
N ALA A 312 7.37 5.97 -17.59
CA ALA A 312 7.62 4.60 -17.17
C ALA A 312 6.38 4.00 -16.51
N ASP A 313 6.17 2.73 -16.80
CA ASP A 313 5.20 1.89 -16.12
C ASP A 313 5.92 1.01 -15.10
N PHE A 314 5.22 0.63 -14.04
CA PHE A 314 5.76 -0.30 -13.06
C PHE A 314 4.73 -1.33 -12.60
N ASP A 315 5.23 -2.54 -12.36
CA ASP A 315 4.52 -3.60 -11.67
C ASP A 315 5.06 -3.73 -10.25
N LEU A 316 4.15 -3.86 -9.29
CA LEU A 316 4.48 -3.99 -7.87
C LEU A 316 4.19 -5.41 -7.38
N SER A 317 5.10 -5.95 -6.57
CA SER A 317 4.88 -7.17 -5.81
C SER A 317 5.37 -7.01 -4.38
N THR A 318 4.70 -7.69 -3.45
CA THR A 318 5.01 -7.61 -2.01
C THR A 318 5.38 -8.98 -1.48
N SER A 319 6.33 -9.01 -0.55
CA SER A 319 6.69 -10.18 0.24
C SER A 319 6.53 -9.88 1.73
N SER A 320 6.75 -10.87 2.59
CA SER A 320 6.71 -10.69 4.05
C SER A 320 7.75 -9.70 4.58
N SER A 321 8.78 -9.36 3.80
CA SER A 321 9.91 -8.55 4.26
C SER A 321 10.19 -7.31 3.41
N GLY A 322 9.43 -7.08 2.35
CA GLY A 322 9.73 -6.00 1.42
C GLY A 322 8.88 -5.98 0.17
N ILE A 323 9.30 -5.12 -0.74
CA ILE A 323 8.65 -4.79 -2.00
C ILE A 323 9.63 -5.07 -3.14
N GLU A 324 9.13 -5.59 -4.25
CA GLU A 324 9.86 -5.68 -5.51
C GLU A 324 9.02 -5.02 -6.62
N GLU A 325 9.66 -4.12 -7.35
CA GLU A 325 9.08 -3.36 -8.45
C GLU A 325 9.80 -3.72 -9.75
N ARG A 326 9.05 -3.90 -10.83
CA ARG A 326 9.59 -3.98 -12.19
C ARG A 326 9.19 -2.74 -12.96
N TRP A 327 10.17 -2.01 -13.48
CA TRP A 327 9.99 -0.77 -14.22
C TRP A 327 10.29 -0.97 -15.69
N VAL A 328 9.45 -0.42 -16.57
CA VAL A 328 9.65 -0.42 -18.03
C VAL A 328 9.50 1.01 -18.52
N LEU A 329 10.55 1.55 -19.15
CA LEU A 329 10.52 2.89 -19.71
C LEU A 329 9.79 2.90 -21.05
N SER A 330 8.84 3.82 -21.22
CA SER A 330 8.20 4.03 -22.52
C SER A 330 9.15 4.85 -23.39
N GLN A 331 9.52 4.34 -24.57
CA GLN A 331 10.25 5.15 -25.54
C GLN A 331 9.41 6.36 -25.93
N ARG A 332 10.00 7.55 -25.90
CA ARG A 332 9.35 8.77 -26.35
C ARG A 332 8.99 8.55 -27.83
N PRO A 333 7.75 8.78 -28.28
CA PRO A 333 7.48 8.76 -29.71
C PRO A 333 8.34 9.86 -30.35
N GLU A 334 9.25 9.46 -31.24
CA GLU A 334 10.03 10.37 -32.07
C GLU A 334 9.04 11.22 -32.88
N GLY A 335 8.74 12.45 -32.45
CA GLY A 335 7.96 13.38 -33.27
C GLY A 335 6.97 14.32 -32.59
N GLY A 336 6.74 14.22 -31.27
CA GLY A 336 5.90 15.19 -30.56
C GLY A 336 6.64 16.50 -30.31
N LYS A 337 6.57 17.47 -31.25
CA LYS A 337 6.98 18.86 -30.97
C LYS A 337 6.08 19.48 -29.88
N PRO A 338 6.64 20.34 -29.01
CA PRO A 338 5.92 20.98 -27.91
C PRO A 338 4.78 21.88 -28.37
#